data_AF-A0A940VPZ2-F1
#
_entry.id   AF-A0A940VPZ2-F1
#
_cell.length_a   1.000
_cell.length_b   1.000
_cell.length_c   1.000
_cell.angle_alpha   90.00
_cell.angle_beta   90.00
_cell.angle_gamma   90.00
#
_symmetry.space_group_name_H-M   'P 1'
#
loop_
_entity.id
_entity.type
_entity.pdbx_description
1 polymer ?
#
loop_
_entity_poly.entity_id
_entity_poly.type
_entity_poly.pdbx_seq_one_letter_code
_entity_poly.pdbx_strand_id
1 'polypeptide(L)'
;MKELRFAVVLEASIRHEVEHIAKQASAELQLVLDIVSRFQAEFELLLDRACSIDVSNGKYPEVPVNVLLGSDGEWQQAIKSFTLSGDKSVANLTNLWMIIALIENSRQFYQQALLNCPYPTARIFLSSLAEIKIILRRRIDGVLRGMYNEVWAQVGFAPFVIGKD
;
A
#
# COMPACT_ATOMS: atom_id res chain seq x y z
N MET A 1 -1.11 1.16 24.40
CA MET A 1 -2.37 0.99 23.66
C MET A 1 -2.43 -0.43 23.09
N LYS A 2 -3.52 -1.18 23.27
CA LYS A 2 -3.60 -2.57 22.76
C LYS A 2 -3.69 -2.60 21.23
N GLU A 3 -4.32 -1.57 20.68
CA GLU A 3 -4.58 -1.34 19.27
C GLU A 3 -3.26 -1.13 18.50
N LEU A 4 -2.31 -0.36 19.04
CA LEU A 4 -0.99 -0.17 18.41
C LEU A 4 -0.16 -1.46 18.39
N ARG A 5 -0.23 -2.28 19.45
CA ARG A 5 0.45 -3.58 19.48
C ARG A 5 -0.14 -4.53 18.44
N PHE A 6 -1.46 -4.52 18.29
CA PHE A 6 -2.10 -5.27 17.22
C PHE A 6 -1.71 -4.73 15.84
N ALA A 7 -1.62 -3.40 15.67
CA ALA A 7 -1.17 -2.79 14.43
C ALA A 7 0.23 -3.26 14.02
N VAL A 8 1.19 -3.33 14.95
CA VAL A 8 2.53 -3.88 14.69
C VAL A 8 2.43 -5.30 14.12
N VAL A 9 1.68 -6.19 14.78
CA VAL A 9 1.51 -7.58 14.34
C VAL A 9 0.82 -7.66 12.97
N LEU A 10 -0.20 -6.82 12.74
CA LEU A 10 -0.90 -6.73 11.46
C LEU A 10 0.04 -6.29 10.33
N GLU A 11 0.80 -5.21 10.53
CA GLU A 11 1.72 -4.71 9.51
C GLU A 11 2.87 -5.68 9.25
N ALA A 12 3.40 -6.35 10.28
CA ALA A 12 4.40 -7.40 10.12
C ALA A 12 3.86 -8.60 9.33
N SER A 13 2.60 -9.00 9.58
CA SER A 13 1.93 -10.07 8.83
C SER A 13 1.74 -9.69 7.36
N ILE A 14 1.32 -8.46 7.09
CA ILE A 14 1.21 -7.94 5.71
C ILE A 14 2.59 -7.91 5.05
N ARG A 15 3.65 -7.49 5.74
CA ARG A 15 5.02 -7.51 5.19
C ARG A 15 5.42 -8.91 4.77
N HIS A 16 5.21 -9.89 5.66
CA HIS A 16 5.55 -11.27 5.38
C HIS A 16 4.80 -11.82 4.16
N GLU A 17 3.51 -11.46 4.02
CA GLU A 17 2.72 -11.86 2.85
C GLU A 17 3.20 -11.18 1.56
N VAL A 18 3.53 -9.89 1.60
CA VAL A 18 4.11 -9.20 0.42
C VAL A 18 5.46 -9.83 0.04
N GLU A 19 6.32 -10.14 1.01
CA GLU A 19 7.59 -10.84 0.77
C GLU A 19 7.38 -12.26 0.20
N HIS A 20 6.34 -12.96 0.65
CA HIS A 20 5.97 -14.28 0.12
C HIS A 20 5.50 -14.18 -1.34
N ILE A 21 4.62 -13.22 -1.65
CA ILE A 21 4.18 -12.92 -3.02
C ILE A 21 5.38 -12.55 -3.89
N ALA A 22 6.30 -11.71 -3.38
CA ALA A 22 7.49 -11.28 -4.11
C ALA A 22 8.40 -12.43 -4.54
N LYS A 23 8.54 -13.48 -3.72
CA LYS A 23 9.34 -14.67 -4.08
C LYS A 23 8.78 -15.47 -5.25
N GLN A 24 7.49 -15.33 -5.52
CA GLN A 24 6.75 -16.08 -6.55
C GLN A 24 6.31 -15.20 -7.72
N ALA A 25 6.50 -13.89 -7.60
CA ALA A 25 6.09 -12.93 -8.60
C ALA A 25 7.01 -12.98 -9.83
N SER A 26 6.49 -12.50 -10.94
CA SER A 26 7.30 -12.33 -12.14
C SER A 26 8.32 -11.20 -11.94
N ALA A 27 9.42 -11.24 -12.70
CA ALA A 27 10.50 -10.24 -12.61
C ALA A 27 10.00 -8.81 -12.88
N GLU A 28 8.94 -8.70 -13.70
CA GLU A 28 8.26 -7.48 -14.09
C GLU A 28 7.57 -6.79 -12.91
N LEU A 29 6.96 -7.58 -12.02
CA LEU A 29 6.24 -7.09 -10.85
C LEU A 29 7.18 -6.85 -9.66
N GLN A 30 8.38 -7.44 -9.68
CA GLN A 30 9.34 -7.40 -8.59
C GLN A 30 9.62 -5.98 -8.09
N LEU A 31 9.83 -5.02 -8.98
CA LEU A 31 10.16 -3.64 -8.58
C LEU A 31 9.03 -2.98 -7.77
N VAL A 32 7.77 -3.25 -8.13
CA VAL A 32 6.62 -2.77 -7.37
C VAL A 32 6.56 -3.44 -5.99
N LEU A 33 6.83 -4.73 -5.92
CA LEU A 33 6.79 -5.49 -4.66
C LEU A 33 7.92 -5.13 -3.71
N ASP A 34 9.11 -4.84 -4.24
CA ASP A 34 10.25 -4.37 -3.46
C ASP A 34 9.94 -3.00 -2.82
N ILE A 35 9.34 -2.10 -3.60
CA ILE A 35 8.87 -0.79 -3.12
C ILE A 35 7.86 -0.98 -1.98
N VAL A 36 6.82 -1.80 -2.19
CA VAL A 36 5.78 -2.05 -1.18
C VAL A 36 6.36 -2.71 0.07
N SER A 37 7.23 -3.70 -0.07
CA SER A 37 7.87 -4.41 1.05
C SER A 37 8.70 -3.46 1.91
N ARG A 38 9.49 -2.58 1.28
CA ARG A 38 10.29 -1.57 1.98
C ARG A 38 9.39 -0.60 2.76
N PHE A 39 8.33 -0.10 2.15
CA PHE A 39 7.39 0.79 2.87
C PHE A 39 6.70 0.10 4.03
N GLN A 40 6.39 -1.17 3.87
CA GLN A 40 5.78 -1.96 4.92
C GLN A 40 6.73 -2.15 6.11
N ALA A 41 8.03 -2.32 5.86
CA ALA A 41 9.04 -2.35 6.91
C ALA A 41 9.16 -1.00 7.64
N GLU A 42 9.12 0.13 6.92
CA GLU A 42 9.15 1.46 7.52
C GLU A 42 7.88 1.74 8.36
N PHE A 43 6.72 1.24 7.94
CA PHE A 43 5.48 1.27 8.72
C PHE A 43 5.61 0.52 10.05
N GLU A 44 6.17 -0.69 10.00
CA GLU A 44 6.43 -1.51 11.20
C GLU A 44 7.35 -0.78 12.18
N LEU A 45 8.47 -0.21 11.69
CA LEU A 45 9.40 0.57 12.49
C LEU A 45 8.76 1.81 13.13
N LEU A 46 7.89 2.50 12.40
CA LEU A 46 7.16 3.65 12.92
C LEU A 46 6.19 3.25 14.04
N LEU A 47 5.49 2.13 13.88
CA LEU A 47 4.56 1.59 14.87
C LEU A 47 5.27 1.07 16.12
N ASP A 48 6.43 0.44 15.97
CA ASP A 48 7.25 0.00 17.10
C ASP A 48 7.69 1.19 17.97
N ARG A 49 8.12 2.29 17.32
CA ARG A 49 8.43 3.54 18.03
C ARG A 49 7.18 4.09 18.73
N ALA A 50 6.03 4.10 18.05
CA ALA A 50 4.78 4.58 18.62
C ALA A 50 4.28 3.72 19.81
N CYS A 51 4.56 2.41 19.82
CA CYS A 51 4.18 1.51 20.91
C CYS A 51 4.87 1.82 22.23
N SER A 52 6.05 2.45 22.20
CA SER A 52 6.82 2.84 23.38
C SER A 52 6.30 4.11 24.09
N ILE A 53 5.35 4.81 23.47
CA ILE A 53 4.87 6.11 23.93
C ILE A 53 3.72 5.95 24.92
N ASP A 54 3.79 6.69 26.04
CA ASP A 54 2.64 6.86 26.93
C ASP A 54 1.55 7.65 26.21
N VAL A 55 0.44 6.98 25.94
CA VAL A 55 -0.71 7.51 25.20
C VAL A 55 -1.30 8.76 25.87
N SER A 56 -1.16 8.88 27.19
CA SER A 56 -1.79 9.92 28.01
C SER A 56 -1.17 11.30 27.80
N ASN A 57 0.15 11.34 27.56
CA ASN A 57 0.95 12.57 27.48
C ASN A 57 1.88 12.59 26.25
N GLY A 58 1.80 11.59 25.40
CA GLY A 58 2.78 11.28 24.38
C GLY A 58 2.69 12.14 23.14
N LYS A 59 3.85 12.62 22.68
CA LYS A 59 4.03 13.10 21.32
C LYS A 59 4.36 11.91 20.43
N TYR A 60 3.37 11.46 19.66
CA TYR A 60 3.57 10.43 18.64
C TYR A 60 4.65 10.86 17.63
N PRO A 61 5.37 9.90 17.03
CA PRO A 61 6.34 10.23 16.00
C PRO A 61 5.63 10.88 14.82
N GLU A 62 6.30 11.85 14.21
CA GLU A 62 5.86 12.39 12.93
C GLU A 62 5.82 11.27 11.89
N VAL A 63 4.80 11.28 11.02
CA VAL A 63 4.60 10.28 9.97
C VAL A 63 5.38 10.72 8.73
N PRO A 64 6.53 10.11 8.41
CA PRO A 64 7.38 10.57 7.32
C PRO A 64 6.81 10.10 5.98
N VAL A 65 5.88 10.86 5.41
CA VAL A 65 5.16 10.57 4.16
C VAL A 65 6.11 10.06 3.05
N ASN A 66 7.22 10.77 2.84
CA ASN A 66 8.20 10.45 1.78
C ASN A 66 8.93 9.12 2.02
N VAL A 67 9.09 8.70 3.28
CA VAL A 67 9.74 7.42 3.64
C VAL A 67 8.73 6.28 3.50
N LEU A 68 7.47 6.52 3.86
CA LEU A 68 6.39 5.52 3.82
C LEU A 68 5.77 5.33 2.43
N LEU A 69 5.99 6.27 1.50
CA LEU A 69 5.41 6.24 0.16
C LEU A 69 6.43 6.39 -0.97
N GLY A 70 7.67 6.76 -0.67
CA GLY A 70 8.69 7.05 -1.66
C GLY A 70 8.37 8.28 -2.51
N SER A 71 9.19 8.49 -3.52
CA SER A 71 9.04 9.64 -4.43
C SER A 71 8.09 9.32 -5.58
N ASP A 72 7.52 10.37 -6.19
CA ASP A 72 6.76 10.23 -7.45
C ASP A 72 7.58 9.58 -8.56
N GLY A 73 8.86 9.95 -8.69
CA GLY A 73 9.74 9.43 -9.73
C GLY A 73 9.97 7.91 -9.60
N GLU A 74 10.10 7.43 -8.37
CA GLU A 74 10.23 6.00 -8.09
C GLU A 74 8.98 5.21 -8.53
N TRP A 75 7.79 5.71 -8.20
CA TRP A 75 6.54 5.09 -8.65
C TRP A 75 6.34 5.18 -10.15
N GLN A 76 6.69 6.30 -10.78
CA GLN A 76 6.61 6.45 -12.23
C GLN A 76 7.54 5.46 -12.93
N GLN A 77 8.76 5.26 -12.40
CA GLN A 77 9.69 4.26 -12.92
C GLN A 77 9.13 2.85 -12.78
N ALA A 78 8.53 2.51 -11.64
CA ALA A 78 7.92 1.21 -11.40
C ALA A 78 6.74 0.94 -12.36
N ILE A 79 5.82 1.89 -12.46
CA ILE A 79 4.66 1.79 -13.36
C ILE A 79 5.13 1.68 -14.81
N LYS A 80 6.11 2.48 -15.23
CA LYS A 80 6.65 2.44 -16.60
C LYS A 80 7.33 1.10 -16.90
N SER A 81 8.16 0.61 -15.98
CA SER A 81 8.87 -0.67 -16.14
C SER A 81 7.88 -1.83 -16.27
N PHE A 82 6.86 -1.86 -15.41
CA PHE A 82 5.80 -2.87 -15.48
C PHE A 82 4.93 -2.73 -16.74
N THR A 83 4.57 -1.51 -17.14
CA THR A 83 3.72 -1.28 -18.33
C THR A 83 4.44 -1.64 -19.63
N LEU A 84 5.75 -1.43 -19.70
CA LEU A 84 6.56 -1.82 -20.87
C LEU A 84 6.92 -3.30 -20.88
N SER A 85 6.66 -4.02 -19.79
CA SER A 85 6.92 -5.44 -19.72
C SER A 85 5.93 -6.25 -20.56
N GLY A 86 6.42 -7.35 -21.14
CA GLY A 86 5.63 -8.21 -22.04
C GLY A 86 4.74 -9.23 -21.32
N ASP A 87 4.97 -9.50 -20.03
CA ASP A 87 4.19 -10.48 -19.25
C ASP A 87 3.27 -9.81 -18.24
N LYS A 88 2.01 -9.62 -18.66
CA LYS A 88 0.90 -9.16 -17.80
C LYS A 88 -0.07 -10.30 -17.51
N SER A 89 0.47 -11.39 -16.96
CA SER A 89 -0.30 -12.57 -16.58
C SER A 89 -1.44 -12.30 -15.58
N VAL A 90 -2.45 -13.17 -15.57
CA VAL A 90 -3.54 -13.18 -14.57
C VAL A 90 -2.98 -13.38 -13.14
N ALA A 91 -1.84 -14.06 -13.00
CA ALA A 91 -1.17 -14.21 -11.71
C ALA A 91 -0.71 -12.85 -11.16
N ASN A 92 -0.08 -12.01 -11.99
CA ASN A 92 0.33 -10.65 -11.60
C ASN A 92 -0.87 -9.79 -11.17
N LEU A 93 -2.01 -9.92 -11.86
CA LEU A 93 -3.24 -9.22 -11.51
C LEU A 93 -3.76 -9.65 -10.13
N THR A 94 -3.78 -10.96 -9.90
CA THR A 94 -4.23 -11.56 -8.64
C THR A 94 -3.34 -11.13 -7.47
N ASN A 95 -2.03 -11.12 -7.68
CA ASN A 95 -1.05 -10.66 -6.68
C ASN A 95 -1.29 -9.19 -6.30
N LEU A 96 -1.47 -8.31 -7.29
CA LEU A 96 -1.75 -6.89 -7.04
C LEU A 96 -3.08 -6.68 -6.29
N TRP A 97 -4.13 -7.43 -6.65
CA TRP A 97 -5.40 -7.41 -5.92
C TRP A 97 -5.28 -7.87 -4.48
N MET A 98 -4.53 -8.94 -4.23
CA MET A 98 -4.29 -9.43 -2.88
C MET A 98 -3.60 -8.37 -2.02
N ILE A 99 -2.58 -7.70 -2.56
CA ILE A 99 -1.87 -6.61 -1.86
C ILE A 99 -2.81 -5.44 -1.57
N ILE A 100 -3.64 -5.04 -2.53
CA ILE A 100 -4.64 -3.98 -2.31
C ILE A 100 -5.62 -4.36 -1.21
N ALA A 101 -6.10 -5.61 -1.19
CA ALA A 101 -7.01 -6.09 -0.16
C ALA A 101 -6.34 -6.04 1.23
N LEU A 102 -5.08 -6.44 1.35
CA LEU A 102 -4.32 -6.36 2.60
C LEU A 102 -4.17 -4.91 3.09
N ILE A 103 -3.80 -4.00 2.20
CA ILE A 103 -3.65 -2.57 2.50
C ILE A 103 -4.99 -1.95 2.91
N GLU A 104 -6.06 -2.32 2.23
CA GLU A 104 -7.41 -1.85 2.51
C GLU A 104 -7.92 -2.34 3.87
N ASN A 105 -7.66 -3.60 4.22
CA ASN A 105 -7.99 -4.15 5.54
C ASN A 105 -7.23 -3.42 6.66
N SER A 106 -5.92 -3.16 6.47
CA SER A 106 -5.11 -2.38 7.40
C SER A 106 -5.62 -0.94 7.53
N ARG A 107 -5.98 -0.28 6.42
CA ARG A 107 -6.60 1.05 6.42
C ARG A 107 -7.89 1.07 7.24
N GLN A 108 -8.78 0.10 7.03
CA GLN A 108 -10.04 0.00 7.75
C GLN A 108 -9.81 -0.20 9.25
N PHE A 109 -8.83 -1.03 9.62
CA PHE A 109 -8.42 -1.19 11.01
C PHE A 109 -8.02 0.16 11.62
N TYR A 110 -7.17 0.96 10.97
CA TYR A 110 -6.77 2.27 11.51
C TYR A 110 -7.95 3.23 11.67
N GLN A 111 -8.90 3.23 10.73
CA GLN A 111 -10.10 4.05 10.85
C GLN A 111 -10.96 3.63 12.05
N GLN A 112 -11.14 2.33 12.28
CA GLN A 112 -11.87 1.84 13.43
C GLN A 112 -11.14 2.14 14.74
N ALA A 113 -9.82 1.96 14.77
CA ALA A 113 -9.00 2.29 15.94
C ALA A 113 -9.08 3.78 16.28
N LEU A 114 -9.06 4.66 15.28
CA LEU A 114 -9.28 6.11 15.40
C LEU A 114 -10.62 6.43 16.07
N LEU A 115 -11.71 5.80 15.65
CA LEU A 115 -13.06 6.09 16.18
C LEU A 115 -13.21 5.66 17.65
N ASN A 116 -12.48 4.62 18.05
CA ASN A 116 -12.52 4.07 19.40
C ASN A 116 -11.42 4.63 20.33
N CYS A 117 -10.52 5.47 19.82
CA CYS A 117 -9.42 6.02 20.61
C CYS A 117 -9.86 7.29 21.37
N PRO A 118 -9.79 7.32 22.72
CA PRO A 118 -10.20 8.48 23.48
C PRO A 118 -9.17 9.63 23.46
N TYR A 119 -7.95 9.37 22.99
CA TYR A 119 -6.83 10.32 23.05
C TYR A 119 -6.65 11.09 21.73
N PRO A 120 -6.75 12.44 21.71
CA PRO A 120 -6.70 13.22 20.48
C PRO A 120 -5.42 13.09 19.67
N THR A 121 -4.25 13.07 20.32
CA THR A 121 -2.95 12.95 19.63
C THR A 121 -2.80 11.59 18.94
N ALA A 122 -3.24 10.52 19.60
CA ALA A 122 -3.26 9.19 19.02
C ALA A 122 -4.26 9.08 17.86
N ARG A 123 -5.41 9.76 17.93
CA ARG A 123 -6.36 9.83 16.81
C ARG A 123 -5.75 10.46 15.58
N ILE A 124 -5.01 11.56 15.74
CA ILE A 124 -4.31 12.22 14.62
C ILE A 124 -3.27 11.28 14.01
N PHE A 125 -2.48 10.59 14.85
CA PHE A 125 -1.51 9.61 14.39
C PHE A 125 -2.18 8.48 13.58
N LEU A 126 -3.22 7.84 14.13
CA LEU A 126 -3.97 6.77 13.45
C LEU A 126 -4.64 7.25 12.14
N SER A 127 -5.19 8.47 12.13
CA SER A 127 -5.75 9.09 10.91
C SER A 127 -4.68 9.24 9.83
N SER A 128 -3.49 9.72 10.22
CA SER A 128 -2.36 9.88 9.31
C SER A 128 -1.93 8.54 8.71
N LEU A 129 -1.87 7.47 9.51
CA LEU A 129 -1.56 6.13 9.00
C LEU A 129 -2.61 5.64 7.99
N ALA A 130 -3.90 5.85 8.27
CA ALA A 130 -4.97 5.50 7.35
C ALA A 130 -4.86 6.28 6.02
N GLU A 131 -4.51 7.56 6.05
CA GLU A 131 -4.29 8.38 4.87
C GLU A 131 -3.13 7.89 4.02
N ILE A 132 -2.01 7.51 4.64
CA ILE A 132 -0.88 6.92 3.93
C ILE A 132 -1.31 5.62 3.23
N LYS A 133 -2.09 4.75 3.88
CA LYS A 133 -2.61 3.54 3.23
C LYS A 133 -3.54 3.85 2.03
N ILE A 134 -4.34 4.92 2.09
CA ILE A 134 -5.12 5.40 0.92
C ILE A 134 -4.20 5.76 -0.24
N ILE A 135 -3.13 6.51 0.03
CA ILE A 135 -2.21 6.95 -1.02
C ILE A 135 -1.48 5.74 -1.61
N LEU A 136 -0.99 4.82 -0.76
CA LEU A 136 -0.32 3.60 -1.20
C LEU A 136 -1.24 2.75 -2.09
N ARG A 137 -2.49 2.54 -1.68
CA ARG A 137 -3.49 1.86 -2.51
C ARG A 137 -3.63 2.52 -3.88
N ARG A 138 -3.75 3.85 -3.94
CA ARG A 138 -3.86 4.60 -5.21
C ARG A 138 -2.64 4.41 -6.12
N ARG A 139 -1.43 4.29 -5.55
CA ARG A 139 -0.21 4.02 -6.33
C ARG A 139 -0.26 2.65 -6.98
N ILE A 140 -0.68 1.63 -6.22
CA ILE A 140 -0.81 0.26 -6.70
C ILE A 140 -1.95 0.15 -7.72
N ASP A 141 -3.07 0.85 -7.51
CA ASP A 141 -4.14 0.99 -8.50
C ASP A 141 -3.61 1.59 -9.82
N GLY A 142 -2.61 2.49 -9.76
CA GLY A 142 -1.92 3.01 -10.94
C GLY A 142 -1.21 1.92 -11.76
N VAL A 143 -0.59 0.96 -11.08
CA VAL A 143 0.03 -0.23 -11.73
C VAL A 143 -1.05 -1.12 -12.34
N LEU A 144 -2.13 -1.40 -11.59
CA LEU A 144 -3.26 -2.22 -12.07
C LEU A 144 -3.91 -1.66 -13.33
N ARG A 145 -4.06 -0.34 -13.43
CA ARG A 145 -4.62 0.30 -14.63
C ARG A 145 -3.82 -0.03 -15.88
N GLY A 146 -2.50 -0.22 -15.77
CA GLY A 146 -1.67 -0.69 -16.87
C GLY A 146 -2.08 -2.07 -17.39
N MET A 147 -2.46 -2.99 -16.49
CA MET A 147 -2.98 -4.31 -16.87
C MET A 147 -4.38 -4.23 -17.46
N TYR A 148 -5.27 -3.44 -16.84
CA TYR A 148 -6.64 -3.28 -17.34
C TYR A 148 -6.63 -2.76 -18.77
N ASN A 149 -5.85 -1.73 -19.06
CA ASN A 149 -5.77 -1.15 -20.40
C ASN A 149 -5.35 -2.19 -21.46
N GLU A 150 -4.49 -3.14 -21.10
CA GLU A 150 -4.08 -4.20 -22.00
C GLU A 150 -5.17 -5.24 -22.22
N VAL A 151 -5.83 -5.69 -21.14
CA VAL A 151 -6.98 -6.60 -21.26
C VAL A 151 -8.07 -5.96 -22.10
N TRP A 152 -8.37 -4.68 -21.87
CA TRP A 152 -9.34 -3.90 -22.65
C TRP A 152 -8.97 -3.81 -24.13
N ALA A 153 -7.68 -3.63 -24.45
CA ALA A 153 -7.20 -3.65 -25.83
C ALA A 153 -7.38 -5.02 -26.50
N GLN A 154 -7.17 -6.11 -25.77
CA GLN A 154 -7.36 -7.47 -26.28
C GLN A 154 -8.84 -7.81 -26.55
N VAL A 155 -9.76 -7.35 -25.68
CA VAL A 155 -11.20 -7.59 -25.87
C VAL A 155 -11.86 -6.61 -26.86
N GLY A 156 -11.09 -5.71 -27.48
CA GLY A 156 -11.60 -4.73 -28.45
C GLY A 156 -12.46 -3.62 -27.83
N PHE A 157 -12.48 -3.52 -26.50
CA PHE A 157 -13.25 -2.52 -25.76
C PHE A 157 -12.27 -1.58 -25.06
N ALA A 158 -11.60 -0.71 -25.81
CA ALA A 158 -10.91 0.41 -25.19
C ALA A 158 -11.99 1.42 -24.73
N PRO A 159 -12.18 1.67 -23.41
CA PRO A 159 -13.26 2.54 -22.91
C PRO A 159 -13.07 4.04 -23.27
N PHE A 160 -12.12 4.35 -24.15
CA PHE A 160 -11.77 5.70 -24.59
C PHE A 160 -11.95 5.94 -26.10
N VAL A 161 -12.45 4.95 -26.86
CA VAL A 161 -12.58 5.06 -28.34
C VAL A 161 -14.01 5.34 -28.82
N ILE A 162 -15.00 5.39 -27.93
CA ILE A 162 -16.36 5.80 -28.31
C ILE A 162 -16.42 7.34 -28.27
N GLY A 163 -16.17 7.99 -29.42
CA GLY A 163 -16.46 9.41 -29.64
C GLY A 163 -15.28 10.28 -30.09
N LYS A 164 -14.64 9.93 -31.21
CA LYS A 164 -13.98 10.91 -32.08
C LYS A 164 -14.30 10.59 -33.54
N ASP A 165 -15.55 10.85 -33.89
CA ASP A 165 -15.95 11.30 -35.23
C ASP A 165 -16.81 12.55 -35.04
#